data_AF-A0A4R4DR26-F1
#
_entry.id   AF-A0A4R4DR26-F1
#
_cell.length_a   1.000
_cell.length_b   1.000
_cell.length_c   1.000
_cell.angle_alpha   90.00
_cell.angle_beta   90.00
_cell.angle_gamma   90.00
#
_symmetry.space_group_name_H-M   'P 1'
#
loop_
_entity.id
_entity.type
_entity.pdbx_description
1 polymer ?
#
loop_
_entity_poly.entity_id
_entity_poly.type
_entity_poly.pdbx_seq_one_letter_code
_entity_poly.pdbx_strand_id
1 'polypeptide(L)'
;MGQVTVRVNGYQHTIGCKDGEEQHVLNLIQQIEDKVRLIRAMGGQFSESRMLLHVALLLADEGVDLRAELQRARSGLPPSAPLPPAPDPLLAERLARIAERIEGLAQTLDRG
;
A
#
# COMPACT_ATOMS: atom_id res chain seq x y z
N MET A 1 -19.87 -30.70 12.66
CA MET A 1 -20.02 -29.93 11.40
C MET A 1 -20.73 -28.65 11.76
N GLY A 2 -19.99 -27.56 11.91
CA GLY A 2 -20.51 -26.27 12.36
C GLY A 2 -21.02 -25.46 11.17
N GLN A 3 -21.97 -24.57 11.42
CA GLN A 3 -22.38 -23.57 10.44
C GLN A 3 -22.74 -22.27 11.14
N VAL A 4 -22.47 -21.15 10.48
CA VAL A 4 -22.85 -19.84 10.97
C VAL A 4 -23.69 -19.14 9.90
N THR A 5 -24.80 -18.59 10.32
CA THR A 5 -25.61 -17.69 9.48
C THR A 5 -25.16 -16.27 9.74
N VAL A 6 -24.76 -15.59 8.67
CA VAL A 6 -24.18 -14.25 8.71
C VAL A 6 -24.90 -13.33 7.73
N ARG A 7 -24.75 -12.03 7.92
CA ARG A 7 -25.24 -11.03 6.97
C ARG A 7 -24.06 -10.28 6.38
N VAL A 8 -24.05 -10.16 5.05
CA VAL A 8 -23.08 -9.36 4.30
C VAL A 8 -23.85 -8.41 3.40
N ASN A 9 -23.65 -7.11 3.56
CA ASN A 9 -24.32 -6.10 2.75
C ASN A 9 -25.87 -6.18 2.82
N GLY A 10 -26.40 -6.68 3.95
CA GLY A 10 -27.83 -6.92 4.14
C GLY A 10 -28.35 -8.26 3.61
N TYR A 11 -27.53 -9.04 2.90
CA TYR A 11 -27.87 -10.37 2.38
C TYR A 11 -27.46 -11.46 3.36
N GLN A 12 -28.28 -12.49 3.51
CA GLN A 12 -28.06 -13.58 4.46
C GLN A 12 -27.32 -14.74 3.79
N HIS A 13 -26.25 -15.21 4.41
CA HIS A 13 -25.44 -16.33 3.94
C HIS A 13 -25.25 -17.36 5.05
N THR A 14 -25.24 -18.64 4.71
CA THR A 14 -24.87 -19.72 5.63
C THR A 14 -23.51 -20.25 5.23
N ILE A 15 -22.54 -20.16 6.15
CA ILE A 15 -21.16 -20.57 5.93
C ILE A 15 -20.87 -21.81 6.78
N GLY A 16 -20.43 -22.89 6.13
CA GLY A 16 -19.95 -24.09 6.82
C GLY A 16 -18.58 -23.85 7.44
N CYS A 17 -18.37 -24.34 8.65
CA CYS A 17 -17.11 -24.23 9.38
C CYS A 17 -16.86 -25.48 10.23
N LYS A 18 -15.65 -25.57 10.80
CA LYS A 18 -15.34 -26.62 11.77
C LYS A 18 -15.96 -26.25 13.12
N ASP A 19 -16.30 -27.27 13.91
CA ASP A 19 -16.85 -27.05 15.25
C ASP A 19 -15.81 -26.28 16.09
N GLY A 20 -16.19 -25.14 16.66
CA GLY A 20 -15.32 -24.24 17.42
C GLY A 20 -14.70 -23.08 16.63
N GLU A 21 -14.84 -23.04 15.29
CA GLU A 21 -14.35 -21.95 14.44
C GLU A 21 -15.41 -20.88 14.15
N GLU A 22 -16.60 -20.98 14.75
CA GLU A 22 -17.74 -20.09 14.46
C GLU A 22 -17.39 -18.62 14.71
N GLN A 23 -16.69 -18.35 15.82
CA GLN A 23 -16.26 -16.99 16.15
C GLN A 23 -15.21 -16.46 15.17
N HIS A 24 -14.32 -17.33 14.67
CA HIS A 24 -13.34 -16.94 13.67
C HIS A 24 -14.04 -16.51 12.37
N VAL A 25 -15.04 -17.29 11.92
CA VAL A 25 -15.85 -16.93 10.76
C VAL A 25 -16.56 -15.60 10.97
N LEU A 26 -17.18 -15.37 12.13
CA LEU A 26 -17.81 -14.07 12.44
C LEU A 26 -16.83 -12.90 12.35
N ASN A 27 -15.60 -13.07 12.84
CA ASN A 27 -14.56 -12.04 12.74
C ASN A 27 -14.13 -11.79 11.28
N LEU A 28 -14.09 -12.81 10.43
CA LEU A 28 -13.82 -12.65 8.99
C LEU A 28 -14.96 -11.91 8.28
N ILE A 29 -16.22 -12.21 8.62
CA ILE A 29 -17.38 -11.50 8.08
C ILE A 29 -17.37 -10.03 8.50
N GLN A 30 -16.98 -9.72 9.74
CA GLN A 30 -16.85 -8.33 10.17
C GLN A 30 -15.85 -7.54 9.31
N GLN A 31 -14.70 -8.14 8.97
CA GLN A 31 -13.73 -7.51 8.06
C GLN A 31 -14.30 -7.27 6.66
N ILE A 32 -15.11 -8.20 6.15
CA ILE A 32 -15.81 -8.02 4.87
C ILE A 32 -16.82 -6.87 4.96
N GLU A 33 -17.60 -6.80 6.04
CA GLU A 33 -18.56 -5.72 6.28
C GLU A 33 -17.89 -4.34 6.37
N ASP A 34 -16.70 -4.26 6.95
CA ASP A 34 -15.93 -3.01 7.03
C ASP A 34 -15.57 -2.50 5.62
N LYS A 35 -15.15 -3.40 4.74
CA LYS A 35 -14.82 -3.12 3.33
C LYS A 35 -16.07 -2.77 2.52
N VAL A 36 -17.19 -3.45 2.78
CA VAL A 36 -18.50 -3.10 2.23
C VAL A 36 -18.86 -1.66 2.56
N ARG A 37 -18.66 -1.23 3.82
CA ARG A 37 -18.94 0.16 4.23
C ARG A 37 -18.03 1.16 3.52
N LEU A 38 -16.74 0.84 3.35
CA LEU A 38 -15.80 1.68 2.60
C LEU A 38 -16.25 1.87 1.14
N ILE A 39 -16.60 0.77 0.45
CA ILE A 39 -17.05 0.82 -0.94
C ILE A 39 -18.37 1.61 -1.06
N ARG A 40 -19.30 1.43 -0.12
CA ARG A 40 -20.55 2.20 -0.08
C ARG A 40 -20.30 3.70 0.10
N ALA A 41 -19.31 4.08 0.90
CA ALA A 41 -18.95 5.48 1.13
C ALA A 41 -18.37 6.16 -0.12
N MET A 42 -17.77 5.41 -1.05
CA MET A 42 -17.27 5.94 -2.33
C MET A 42 -18.38 6.40 -3.29
N GLY A 43 -19.63 6.07 -2.99
CA GLY A 43 -20.79 6.41 -3.81
C GLY A 43 -21.02 5.40 -4.94
N GLY A 44 -22.29 5.08 -5.18
CA GLY A 44 -22.72 4.14 -6.21
C GLY A 44 -23.71 3.10 -5.68
N GLN A 45 -24.69 2.76 -6.52
CA GLN A 45 -25.58 1.63 -6.27
C GLN A 45 -24.92 0.38 -6.86
N PHE A 46 -24.42 -0.50 -6.00
CA PHE A 46 -23.82 -1.76 -6.40
C PHE A 46 -24.81 -2.90 -6.17
N SER A 47 -24.94 -3.80 -7.14
CA SER A 47 -25.55 -5.11 -6.88
C SER A 47 -24.69 -5.88 -5.88
N GLU A 48 -25.28 -6.85 -5.18
CA GLU A 48 -24.57 -7.74 -4.26
C GLU A 48 -23.32 -8.35 -4.90
N SER A 49 -23.47 -8.96 -6.08
CA SER A 49 -22.37 -9.58 -6.83
C SER A 49 -21.25 -8.60 -7.17
N ARG A 50 -21.58 -7.38 -7.61
CA ARG A 50 -20.58 -6.36 -7.93
C ARG A 50 -19.90 -5.85 -6.66
N MET A 51 -20.62 -5.73 -5.55
CA MET A 51 -20.04 -5.33 -4.27
C MET A 51 -19.06 -6.38 -3.75
N LEU A 52 -19.45 -7.66 -3.76
CA LEU A 52 -18.57 -8.75 -3.34
C LEU A 52 -17.31 -8.85 -4.22
N LEU A 53 -17.43 -8.57 -5.53
CA LEU A 53 -16.26 -8.48 -6.42
C LEU A 53 -15.30 -7.37 -5.99
N HIS A 54 -15.80 -6.18 -5.64
CA HIS A 54 -14.94 -5.09 -5.18
C HIS A 54 -14.28 -5.41 -3.83
N VAL A 55 -15.02 -6.03 -2.90
CA VAL A 55 -14.44 -6.50 -1.63
C VAL A 55 -13.33 -7.52 -1.89
N ALA A 56 -13.54 -8.46 -2.82
CA ALA A 56 -12.54 -9.45 -3.19
C ALA A 56 -11.29 -8.81 -3.79
N LEU A 57 -11.45 -7.78 -4.64
CA LEU A 57 -10.32 -7.03 -5.20
C LEU A 57 -9.51 -6.32 -4.10
N LEU A 58 -10.17 -5.67 -3.14
CA LEU A 58 -9.50 -4.99 -2.04
C LEU A 58 -8.73 -5.96 -1.14
N LEU A 59 -9.34 -7.11 -0.82
CA LEU A 59 -8.65 -8.18 -0.06
C LEU A 59 -7.48 -8.79 -0.84
N ALA A 60 -7.59 -8.91 -2.16
CA ALA A 60 -6.50 -9.42 -2.99
C ALA A 60 -5.31 -8.45 -3.00
N ASP A 61 -5.57 -7.14 -3.08
CA ASP A 61 -4.56 -6.07 -3.02
C ASP A 61 -3.80 -6.08 -1.69
N GLU A 62 -4.53 -6.07 -0.56
CA GLU A 62 -3.93 -6.22 0.77
C GLU A 62 -3.09 -7.50 0.90
N GLY A 63 -3.57 -8.61 0.32
CA GLY A 63 -2.84 -9.87 0.31
C GLY A 63 -1.56 -9.83 -0.54
N VAL A 64 -1.49 -9.00 -1.59
CA VAL A 64 -0.26 -8.78 -2.36
C VAL A 64 0.73 -7.97 -1.53
N ASP A 65 0.27 -6.89 -0.90
CA ASP A 65 1.11 -6.03 -0.06
C ASP A 65 1.71 -6.78 1.12
N LEU A 66 0.89 -7.53 1.86
CA LEU A 66 1.34 -8.33 3.00
C LEU A 66 2.36 -9.40 2.59
N ARG A 67 2.19 -10.04 1.42
CA ARG A 67 3.17 -11.00 0.90
C ARG A 67 4.48 -10.32 0.53
N ALA A 68 4.43 -9.13 -0.07
CA ALA A 68 5.61 -8.35 -0.42
C ALA A 68 6.37 -7.89 0.83
N GLU A 69 5.66 -7.45 1.88
CA GLU A 69 6.25 -7.09 3.17
C GLU A 69 6.88 -8.29 3.87
N LEU A 70 6.18 -9.42 3.92
CA LEU A 70 6.69 -10.66 4.49
C LEU A 70 7.94 -11.15 3.74
N GLN A 71 7.98 -11.00 2.42
CA GLN A 71 9.18 -11.33 1.64
C GLN A 71 10.35 -10.39 1.97
N ARG A 72 10.11 -9.09 2.14
CA ARG A 72 11.12 -8.11 2.56
C ARG A 72 11.65 -8.40 3.97
N ALA A 73 10.76 -8.73 4.91
CA ALA A 73 11.13 -9.08 6.28
C ALA A 73 11.96 -10.37 6.32
N ARG A 74 11.62 -11.37 5.50
CA ARG A 74 12.32 -12.66 5.43
C ARG A 74 13.67 -12.58 4.72
N SER A 75 13.84 -11.70 3.75
CA SER A 75 15.10 -11.58 3.01
C SER A 75 16.20 -10.91 3.84
N GLY A 76 15.88 -10.35 5.02
CA GLY A 76 16.86 -9.67 5.88
C GLY A 76 17.50 -8.46 5.21
N LEU A 77 16.99 -8.03 4.05
CA LEU A 77 17.47 -6.84 3.38
C LEU A 77 17.05 -5.65 4.25
N PRO A 78 17.99 -4.77 4.65
CA PRO A 78 17.58 -3.48 5.22
C PRO A 78 16.60 -2.83 4.24
N PRO A 79 15.61 -2.06 4.72
CA PRO A 79 14.74 -1.31 3.83
C PRO A 79 15.65 -0.61 2.83
N SER A 80 15.48 -0.92 1.54
CA SER A 80 16.27 -0.29 0.49
C SER A 80 16.11 1.20 0.71
N ALA A 81 17.16 1.85 1.22
CA ALA A 81 17.15 3.28 1.40
C ALA A 81 16.68 3.85 0.07
N PRO A 82 15.68 4.75 0.05
CA PRO A 82 15.25 5.35 -1.20
C PRO A 82 16.51 5.79 -1.92
N LEU A 83 16.71 5.24 -3.13
CA LEU A 83 17.86 5.57 -3.95
C LEU A 83 17.91 7.10 -3.96
N PRO A 84 19.00 7.73 -3.49
CA PRO A 84 19.06 9.18 -3.45
C PRO A 84 18.66 9.67 -4.83
N PRO A 85 17.80 10.71 -4.92
CA PRO A 85 17.37 11.21 -6.21
C PRO A 85 18.61 11.41 -7.07
N ALA A 86 18.59 10.85 -8.28
CA ALA A 86 19.71 10.99 -9.19
C ALA A 86 20.09 12.48 -9.27
N PRO A 87 21.36 12.84 -9.06
CA PRO A 87 21.76 14.25 -9.03
C PRO A 87 21.30 14.92 -10.31
N ASP A 88 20.61 16.05 -10.19
CA ASP A 88 20.15 16.82 -11.34
C ASP A 88 21.38 17.28 -12.14
N PRO A 89 21.58 16.77 -13.37
CA PRO A 89 22.77 17.09 -14.16
C PRO A 89 22.89 18.59 -14.43
N LEU A 90 21.75 19.30 -14.53
CA LEU A 90 21.73 20.74 -14.75
C LEU A 90 22.21 21.52 -13.51
N LEU A 91 21.88 21.02 -12.31
CA LEU A 91 22.35 21.60 -11.05
C LEU A 91 23.86 21.37 -10.88
N ALA A 92 24.35 20.17 -11.21
CA ALA A 92 25.77 19.85 -11.16
C ALA A 92 26.60 20.78 -12.07
N GLU A 93 26.15 21.02 -13.31
CA GLU A 93 26.80 21.97 -14.23
C GLU A 93 26.76 23.42 -13.73
N ARG A 94 25.67 23.84 -13.09
CA ARG A 94 25.56 25.20 -12.52
C ARG A 94 26.53 25.39 -11.37
N LEU A 95 26.65 24.40 -10.48
CA LEU A 95 27.60 24.42 -9.37
C LEU A 95 29.05 24.43 -9.87
N ALA A 96 29.37 23.65 -10.90
CA ALA A 96 30.70 23.65 -11.53
C ALA A 96 31.06 25.04 -12.08
N ARG A 97 30.15 25.69 -12.82
CA ARG A 97 30.38 27.05 -13.34
C ARG A 97 30.58 28.10 -12.24
N ILE A 98 29.86 27.97 -11.12
CA ILE A 98 30.03 28.86 -9.97
C ILE A 98 31.41 28.65 -9.34
N ALA A 99 31.82 27.40 -9.17
CA ALA A 99 33.14 27.05 -8.62
C ALA A 99 34.27 27.63 -9.48
N GLU A 100 34.25 27.42 -10.80
CA GLU A 100 35.23 28.00 -11.74
C GLU A 100 35.32 29.52 -11.64
N ARG A 101 34.17 30.19 -11.50
CA ARG A 101 34.10 31.65 -11.39
C ARG A 101 34.65 32.15 -10.05
N ILE A 102 34.44 31.40 -8.96
CA ILE A 102 35.04 31.70 -7.64
C ILE A 102 36.57 31.53 -7.71
N GLU A 103 37.05 30.44 -8.31
CA GLU A 103 38.48 30.20 -8.49
C GLU A 103 39.14 31.29 -9.34
N GLY A 104 38.49 31.73 -10.43
CA GLY A 104 38.96 32.83 -11.26
C GLY A 104 39.05 34.16 -10.50
N LEU A 105 38.07 34.47 -9.65
CA LEU A 105 38.11 35.65 -8.78
C LEU A 105 39.22 35.54 -7.73
N ALA A 106 39.39 34.39 -7.09
CA ALA A 106 40.45 34.15 -6.11
C ALA A 106 41.84 34.34 -6.75
N GLN A 107 42.08 33.76 -7.94
CA GLN A 107 43.35 33.93 -8.68
C GLN A 107 43.63 35.36 -9.14
N THR A 108 42.59 36.18 -9.27
CA THR A 108 42.72 37.61 -9.62
C THR A 108 43.09 38.42 -8.38
N LEU A 109 42.51 38.08 -7.22
CA LEU A 109 42.87 38.68 -5.93
C LEU A 109 44.29 38.30 -5.49
N ASP A 110 44.75 37.08 -5.75
CA ASP A 110 46.11 36.65 -5.40
C ASP A 110 47.21 37.30 -6.25
N ARG A 111 46.85 37.87 -7.41
CA ARG A 111 47.79 38.50 -8.36
C ARG A 111 47.82 40.03 -8.30
N GLY A 112 46.97 40.67 -7.50
CA GLY A 112 46.91 42.12 -7.28
C GLY A 112 47.40 42.51 -5.90
#